data_AF-A0A0G1VWX0-F1
#
_entry.id   AF-A0A0G1VWX0-F1
#
_cell.length_a   1.000
_cell.length_b   1.000
_cell.length_c   1.000
_cell.angle_alpha   90.00
_cell.angle_beta   90.00
_cell.angle_gamma   90.00
#
_symmetry.space_group_name_H-M   'P 1'
#
loop_
_entity.id
_entity.type
_entity.pdbx_description
1 polymer ?
#
loop_
_entity_poly.entity_id
_entity_poly.type
_entity_poly.pdbx_seq_one_letter_code
_entity_poly.pdbx_strand_id
1 'polypeptide(L)'
;LDPLQIFFSAADFSELVSRFKYLQIVQSTNRRFLAETQAVQNNYAQQKTLVQDSQTRLQTQKTALANLRADRDNLLKQTKNNESLYQKQLEEARLELQAINSALANAVRQGPVNAGDPIGLVGNSGYPSCSTGKHLHFEVRQNDSWVNAETYLKNTTDKWGLNIGSGNWDWPLRGTLEITQRYGNTPYSYRYRYSGGIHTGIDMVSTDDVIRAPAAGMLYSSSEKCGSSTINIKFIDHGSGLKTLYLHVQ
;
A
#
# COMPACT_ATOMS: atom_id res chain seq x y z
N LEU A 1 25.25 50.56 -65.78
CA LEU A 1 25.73 51.76 -66.49
C LEU A 1 27.22 51.61 -66.67
N ASP A 2 27.65 51.59 -67.92
CA ASP A 2 29.07 51.46 -68.29
C ASP A 2 29.84 52.71 -67.80
N PRO A 3 30.93 52.57 -67.01
CA PRO A 3 31.74 53.70 -66.55
C PRO A 3 32.16 54.65 -67.67
N LEU A 4 32.32 54.11 -68.89
CA LEU A 4 32.71 54.86 -70.08
C LEU A 4 31.61 55.81 -70.57
N GLN A 5 30.33 55.45 -70.45
CA GLN A 5 29.23 56.33 -70.87
C GLN A 5 29.02 57.54 -69.95
N ILE A 6 29.33 57.39 -68.66
CA ILE A 6 29.28 58.50 -67.69
C ILE A 6 30.45 59.46 -67.93
N PHE A 7 31.59 58.94 -68.39
CA PHE A 7 32.76 59.72 -68.77
C PHE A 7 32.50 60.62 -69.99
N PHE A 8 31.81 60.11 -71.02
CA PHE A 8 31.56 60.84 -72.26
C PHE A 8 30.30 61.75 -72.27
N SER A 9 29.52 61.80 -71.19
CA SER A 9 28.25 62.56 -71.10
C SER A 9 28.24 63.68 -70.04
N ALA A 10 29.38 63.99 -69.44
CA ALA A 10 29.54 65.11 -68.50
C ALA A 10 29.98 66.38 -69.26
N ALA A 11 29.40 67.54 -68.92
CA ALA A 11 29.69 68.80 -69.62
C ALA A 11 31.03 69.43 -69.21
N ASP A 12 31.53 69.12 -68.01
CA ASP A 12 32.85 69.51 -67.52
C ASP A 12 33.41 68.53 -66.47
N PHE A 13 34.68 68.72 -66.09
CA PHE A 13 35.38 67.85 -65.13
C PHE A 13 34.80 67.92 -63.70
N SER A 14 34.22 69.05 -63.30
CA SER A 14 33.60 69.22 -61.98
C SER A 14 32.31 68.41 -61.87
N GLU A 15 31.52 68.40 -62.95
CA GLU A 15 30.31 67.61 -63.07
C GLU A 15 30.61 66.10 -63.09
N LEU A 16 31.67 65.69 -63.81
CA LEU A 16 32.15 64.31 -63.82
C LEU A 16 32.50 63.81 -62.40
N VAL A 17 33.33 64.57 -61.68
CA VAL A 17 33.75 64.23 -60.30
C VAL A 17 32.55 64.18 -59.35
N SER A 18 31.60 65.10 -59.51
CA SER A 18 30.38 65.15 -58.69
C SER A 18 29.45 63.96 -58.96
N ARG A 19 29.24 63.58 -60.24
CA ARG A 19 28.45 62.40 -60.63
C ARG A 19 29.12 61.11 -60.18
N PHE A 20 30.44 60.99 -60.25
CA PHE A 20 31.17 59.82 -59.75
C PHE A 20 31.05 59.68 -58.22
N LYS A 21 31.26 60.77 -57.47
CA LYS A 21 31.03 60.80 -56.02
C LYS A 21 29.58 60.45 -55.67
N TYR A 22 28.61 61.00 -56.38
CA TYR A 22 27.20 60.70 -56.19
C TYR A 22 26.90 59.21 -56.43
N LEU A 23 27.43 58.62 -57.49
CA LEU A 23 27.27 57.18 -57.77
C LEU A 23 27.94 56.31 -56.72
N GLN A 24 29.13 56.68 -56.22
CA GLN A 24 29.77 55.99 -55.10
C GLN A 24 28.93 56.07 -53.82
N ILE A 25 28.38 57.23 -53.50
CA ILE A 25 27.49 57.43 -52.35
C ILE A 25 26.26 56.55 -52.52
N VAL A 26 25.55 56.62 -53.65
CA VAL A 26 24.36 55.79 -53.93
C VAL A 26 24.68 54.29 -53.86
N GLN A 27 25.82 53.85 -54.39
CA GLN A 27 26.25 52.46 -54.31
C GLN A 27 26.53 52.03 -52.86
N SER A 28 27.20 52.88 -52.08
CA SER A 28 27.48 52.62 -50.66
C SER A 28 26.20 52.57 -49.82
N THR A 29 25.27 53.49 -50.05
CA THR A 29 23.96 53.54 -49.38
C THR A 29 23.11 52.33 -49.75
N ASN A 30 23.09 51.92 -51.03
CA ASN A 30 22.37 50.71 -51.45
C ASN A 30 22.95 49.45 -50.79
N ARG A 31 24.28 49.31 -50.72
CA ARG A 31 24.91 48.17 -50.02
C ARG A 31 24.59 48.17 -48.53
N ARG A 32 24.60 49.34 -47.88
CA ARG A 32 24.23 49.49 -46.47
C ARG A 32 22.76 49.15 -46.23
N PHE A 33 21.86 49.68 -47.05
CA PHE A 33 20.42 49.40 -46.96
C PHE A 33 20.12 47.90 -47.14
N LEU A 34 20.79 47.22 -48.09
CA LEU A 34 20.68 45.78 -48.27
C LEU A 34 21.19 45.00 -47.04
N ALA A 35 22.31 45.42 -46.45
CA ALA A 35 22.84 44.80 -45.23
C ALA A 35 21.91 44.99 -44.02
N GLU A 36 21.36 46.20 -43.82
CA GLU A 36 20.39 46.51 -42.77
C GLU A 36 19.09 45.71 -42.96
N THR A 37 18.60 45.60 -44.20
CA THR A 37 17.41 44.79 -44.54
C THR A 37 17.65 43.31 -44.24
N GLN A 38 18.83 42.77 -44.60
CA GLN A 38 19.19 41.38 -44.29
C GLN A 38 19.24 41.14 -42.78
N ALA A 39 19.80 42.09 -42.01
CA ALA A 39 19.83 41.99 -40.56
C ALA A 39 18.43 41.99 -39.93
N VAL A 40 17.51 42.83 -40.44
CA VAL A 40 16.10 42.84 -39.99
C VAL A 40 15.40 41.53 -40.33
N GLN A 41 15.58 40.99 -41.54
CA GLN A 41 15.01 39.69 -41.91
C GLN A 41 15.52 38.55 -41.02
N ASN A 42 16.84 38.52 -40.76
CA ASN A 42 17.45 37.52 -39.88
C ASN A 42 16.92 37.63 -38.45
N ASN A 43 16.81 38.84 -37.90
CA ASN A 43 16.26 39.07 -36.57
C ASN A 43 14.78 38.66 -36.49
N TYR A 44 13.97 39.01 -37.49
CA TYR A 44 12.57 38.60 -37.54
C TYR A 44 12.42 37.08 -37.63
N ALA A 45 13.25 36.41 -38.44
CA ALA A 45 13.27 34.96 -38.52
C ALA A 45 13.64 34.31 -37.18
N GLN A 46 14.67 34.82 -36.49
CA GLN A 46 15.05 34.36 -35.15
C GLN A 46 13.93 34.58 -34.13
N GLN A 47 13.29 35.75 -34.14
CA GLN A 47 12.20 36.08 -33.23
C GLN A 47 10.98 35.19 -33.45
N LYS A 48 10.66 34.88 -34.71
CA LYS A 48 9.60 33.93 -35.07
C LYS A 48 9.90 32.53 -34.53
N THR A 49 11.13 32.05 -34.69
CA THR A 49 11.56 30.76 -34.13
C THR A 49 11.46 30.76 -32.61
N LEU A 50 11.93 31.80 -31.92
CA LEU A 50 11.83 31.93 -30.47
C LEU A 50 10.38 31.89 -29.95
N VAL A 51 9.45 32.55 -30.66
CA VAL A 51 8.03 32.52 -30.30
C VAL A 51 7.45 31.12 -30.50
N GLN A 52 7.76 30.44 -31.61
CA GLN A 52 7.31 29.06 -31.85
C GLN A 52 7.87 28.09 -30.80
N ASP A 53 9.15 28.23 -30.45
CA ASP A 53 9.80 27.49 -29.38
C ASP A 53 9.12 27.72 -28.03
N SER A 54 8.85 28.98 -27.70
CA SER A 54 8.18 29.36 -26.45
C SER A 54 6.76 28.78 -26.38
N GLN A 55 6.01 28.81 -27.49
CA GLN A 55 4.67 28.21 -27.56
C GLN A 55 4.73 26.69 -27.37
N THR A 56 5.71 26.04 -27.99
CA THR A 56 5.92 24.59 -27.86
C THR A 56 6.27 24.23 -26.42
N ARG A 57 7.22 24.96 -25.80
CA ARG A 57 7.59 24.77 -24.39
C ARG A 57 6.42 25.00 -23.45
N LEU A 58 5.63 26.05 -23.67
CA LEU A 58 4.45 26.33 -22.86
C LEU A 58 3.43 25.18 -22.97
N GLN A 59 3.23 24.64 -24.17
CA GLN A 59 2.32 23.51 -24.37
C GLN A 59 2.84 22.25 -23.67
N THR A 60 4.13 21.96 -23.77
CA THR A 60 4.77 20.85 -23.04
C THR A 60 4.63 21.00 -21.54
N GLN A 61 4.87 22.19 -21.00
CA GLN A 61 4.72 22.48 -19.57
C GLN A 61 3.26 22.33 -19.10
N LYS A 62 2.28 22.76 -19.90
CA LYS A 62 0.86 22.57 -19.60
C LYS A 62 0.49 21.08 -19.52
N THR A 63 0.95 20.28 -20.48
CA THR A 63 0.71 18.83 -20.46
C THR A 63 1.38 18.17 -19.26
N ALA A 64 2.64 18.53 -18.96
CA ALA A 64 3.35 18.00 -17.80
C ALA A 64 2.64 18.32 -16.48
N LEU A 65 2.15 19.56 -16.32
CA LEU A 65 1.38 19.96 -15.14
C LEU A 65 0.04 19.21 -15.03
N ALA A 66 -0.64 18.98 -16.15
CA ALA A 66 -1.88 18.20 -16.17
C ALA A 66 -1.64 16.74 -15.72
N ASN A 67 -0.58 16.12 -16.23
CA ASN A 67 -0.19 14.76 -15.81
C ASN A 67 0.18 14.72 -14.32
N LEU A 68 0.99 15.66 -13.85
CA LEU A 68 1.38 15.74 -12.43
C LEU A 68 0.16 15.89 -11.51
N ARG A 69 -0.85 16.67 -11.92
CA ARG A 69 -2.11 16.81 -11.16
C ARG A 69 -2.90 15.50 -11.13
N ALA A 70 -3.00 14.80 -12.27
CA ALA A 70 -3.66 13.51 -12.36
C ALA A 70 -2.95 12.46 -11.48
N ASP A 71 -1.62 12.43 -11.50
CA ASP A 71 -0.80 11.55 -10.65
C ASP A 71 -1.01 11.87 -9.17
N ARG A 72 -0.99 13.16 -8.78
CA ARG A 72 -1.27 13.60 -7.41
C ARG A 72 -2.63 13.14 -6.93
N ASP A 73 -3.66 13.28 -7.77
CA ASP A 73 -5.03 12.90 -7.41
C ASP A 73 -5.20 11.38 -7.33
N ASN A 74 -4.50 10.63 -8.19
CA ASN A 74 -4.43 9.17 -8.09
C ASN A 74 -3.74 8.73 -6.80
N LEU A 75 -2.60 9.32 -6.46
CA LEU A 75 -1.89 9.07 -5.20
C LEU A 75 -2.76 9.43 -3.99
N LEU A 76 -3.50 10.54 -4.05
CA LEU A 76 -4.40 10.94 -2.97
C LEU A 76 -5.57 9.96 -2.80
N LYS A 77 -6.12 9.42 -3.89
CA LYS A 77 -7.16 8.38 -3.83
C LYS A 77 -6.62 7.07 -3.24
N GLN A 78 -5.43 6.64 -3.68
CA GLN A 78 -4.79 5.44 -3.17
C GLN A 78 -4.49 5.57 -1.66
N THR A 79 -3.93 6.71 -1.24
CA THR A 79 -3.62 6.97 0.18
C THR A 79 -4.86 7.06 1.05
N LYS A 80 -5.92 7.77 0.61
CA LYS A 80 -7.20 7.82 1.34
C LYS A 80 -7.89 6.45 1.46
N ASN A 81 -7.86 5.64 0.40
CA ASN A 81 -8.40 4.28 0.46
C ASN A 81 -7.63 3.42 1.46
N ASN A 82 -6.30 3.53 1.47
CA ASN A 82 -5.46 2.82 2.43
C ASN A 82 -5.73 3.31 3.86
N GLU A 83 -5.91 4.61 4.09
CA GLU A 83 -6.26 5.16 5.40
C GLU A 83 -7.61 4.63 5.91
N SER A 84 -8.65 4.68 5.08
CA SER A 84 -9.98 4.15 5.42
C SER A 84 -9.92 2.65 5.72
N LEU A 85 -9.18 1.89 4.91
CA LEU A 85 -8.93 0.48 5.14
C LEU A 85 -8.22 0.23 6.48
N TYR A 86 -7.16 0.99 6.78
CA TYR A 86 -6.41 0.86 8.04
C TYR A 86 -7.25 1.25 9.25
N GLN A 87 -8.08 2.30 9.13
CA GLN A 87 -9.01 2.70 10.20
C GLN A 87 -10.04 1.60 10.48
N LYS A 88 -10.60 0.99 9.43
CA LYS A 88 -11.51 -0.14 9.56
C LYS A 88 -10.85 -1.32 10.26
N GLN A 89 -9.68 -1.74 9.76
CA GLN A 89 -8.90 -2.85 10.33
C GLN A 89 -8.52 -2.61 11.80
N LEU A 90 -8.18 -1.37 12.15
CA LEU A 90 -7.87 -1.00 13.54
C LEU A 90 -9.09 -1.17 14.45
N GLU A 91 -10.28 -0.76 14.00
CA GLU A 91 -11.49 -0.92 14.82
C GLU A 91 -11.89 -2.39 14.94
N GLU A 92 -11.81 -3.18 13.86
CA GLU A 92 -12.05 -4.63 13.90
C GLU A 92 -11.13 -5.31 14.95
N ALA A 93 -9.83 -5.00 14.91
CA ALA A 93 -8.86 -5.53 15.88
C ALA A 93 -9.11 -5.04 17.32
N ARG A 94 -9.57 -3.80 17.50
CA ARG A 94 -9.93 -3.25 18.83
C ARG A 94 -11.13 -3.97 19.44
N LEU A 95 -12.15 -4.24 18.61
CA LEU A 95 -13.36 -4.96 19.02
C LEU A 95 -13.06 -6.41 19.39
N GLU A 96 -12.19 -7.08 18.63
CA GLU A 96 -11.72 -8.42 18.93
C GLU A 96 -11.00 -8.49 20.29
N LEU A 97 -10.04 -7.58 20.53
CA LEU A 97 -9.38 -7.50 21.84
C LEU A 97 -10.37 -7.26 22.98
N GLN A 98 -11.32 -6.35 22.78
CA GLN A 98 -12.35 -6.07 23.79
C GLN A 98 -13.17 -7.33 24.11
N ALA A 99 -13.56 -8.09 23.09
CA ALA A 99 -14.28 -9.34 23.26
C ALA A 99 -13.45 -10.39 24.02
N ILE A 100 -12.16 -10.52 23.74
CA ILE A 100 -11.29 -11.46 24.47
C ILE A 100 -11.16 -11.04 25.95
N ASN A 101 -10.99 -9.75 26.22
CA ASN A 101 -10.90 -9.26 27.61
C ASN A 101 -12.21 -9.49 28.37
N SER A 102 -13.36 -9.25 27.75
CA SER A 102 -14.67 -9.55 28.33
C SER A 102 -14.85 -11.06 28.56
N ALA A 103 -14.43 -11.89 27.61
CA ALA A 103 -14.48 -13.35 27.73
C ALA A 103 -13.70 -13.84 28.95
N LEU A 104 -12.48 -13.34 29.17
CA LEU A 104 -11.68 -13.70 30.35
C LEU A 104 -12.32 -13.26 31.67
N ALA A 105 -13.13 -12.19 31.68
CA ALA A 105 -13.82 -11.71 32.87
C ALA A 105 -15.17 -12.40 33.13
N ASN A 106 -15.93 -12.69 32.07
CA ASN A 106 -17.34 -13.09 32.15
C ASN A 106 -17.59 -14.56 31.80
N ALA A 107 -16.55 -15.32 31.43
CA ALA A 107 -16.77 -16.68 30.96
C ALA A 107 -17.39 -17.59 32.02
N VAL A 108 -18.29 -18.43 31.53
CA VAL A 108 -18.95 -19.47 32.32
C VAL A 108 -18.06 -20.71 32.33
N ARG A 109 -17.75 -21.21 33.53
CA ARG A 109 -17.04 -22.47 33.71
C ARG A 109 -17.92 -23.62 33.23
N GLN A 110 -17.39 -24.43 32.31
CA GLN A 110 -18.06 -25.61 31.76
C GLN A 110 -17.70 -26.89 32.52
N GLY A 111 -16.43 -27.04 32.92
CA GLY A 111 -15.96 -28.20 33.67
C GLY A 111 -14.55 -28.65 33.26
N PRO A 112 -14.00 -29.67 33.95
CA PRO A 112 -12.70 -30.23 33.59
C PRO A 112 -12.76 -30.96 32.25
N VAL A 113 -11.67 -30.89 31.50
CA VAL A 113 -11.47 -31.61 30.23
C VAL A 113 -10.10 -32.27 30.23
N ASN A 114 -9.99 -33.41 29.55
CA ASN A 114 -8.74 -34.12 29.31
C ASN A 114 -8.20 -33.79 27.90
N ALA A 115 -6.92 -34.11 27.67
CA ALA A 115 -6.35 -34.01 26.33
C ALA A 115 -7.13 -34.89 25.34
N GLY A 116 -7.48 -34.32 24.18
CA GLY A 116 -8.24 -34.97 23.11
C GLY A 116 -9.76 -34.84 23.22
N ASP A 117 -10.29 -34.36 24.34
CA ASP A 117 -11.72 -34.17 24.54
C ASP A 117 -12.27 -33.14 23.54
N PRO A 118 -13.44 -33.38 22.91
CA PRO A 118 -14.08 -32.41 22.04
C PRO A 118 -14.60 -31.24 22.86
N ILE A 119 -14.20 -30.02 22.52
CA ILE A 119 -14.56 -28.80 23.24
C ILE A 119 -15.37 -27.83 22.39
N GLY A 120 -15.54 -28.05 21.09
CA GLY A 120 -16.35 -27.20 20.22
C GLY A 120 -16.22 -27.55 18.75
N LEU A 121 -16.82 -26.72 17.90
CA LEU A 121 -16.68 -26.81 16.44
C LEU A 121 -16.07 -25.51 15.91
N VAL A 122 -15.22 -25.63 14.89
CA VAL A 122 -14.73 -24.48 14.14
C VAL A 122 -15.91 -23.77 13.49
N GLY A 123 -16.02 -22.47 13.71
CA GLY A 123 -17.10 -21.64 13.22
C GLY A 123 -16.59 -20.40 12.51
N ASN A 124 -17.49 -19.44 12.38
CA ASN A 124 -17.24 -18.10 11.84
C ASN A 124 -17.88 -17.04 12.76
N SER A 125 -17.95 -17.31 14.07
CA SER A 125 -18.50 -16.34 15.01
C SER A 125 -17.60 -15.11 15.06
N GLY A 126 -18.23 -13.94 15.21
CA GLY A 126 -17.57 -12.65 15.01
C GLY A 126 -17.71 -12.09 13.59
N TYR A 127 -18.12 -12.87 12.57
CA TYR A 127 -18.40 -12.30 11.25
C TYR A 127 -19.58 -11.32 11.27
N PRO A 128 -19.53 -10.17 10.56
CA PRO A 128 -18.43 -9.69 9.73
C PRO A 128 -17.42 -8.78 10.44
N SER A 129 -17.61 -8.50 11.73
CA SER A 129 -16.85 -7.47 12.46
C SER A 129 -15.48 -7.91 12.97
N CYS A 130 -15.33 -9.18 13.34
CA CYS A 130 -14.11 -9.71 13.97
C CYS A 130 -13.69 -11.05 13.37
N SER A 131 -14.36 -11.51 12.31
CA SER A 131 -13.95 -12.69 11.57
C SER A 131 -14.24 -12.47 10.10
N THR A 132 -13.36 -12.99 9.24
CA THR A 132 -13.47 -12.86 7.79
C THR A 132 -13.87 -14.17 7.10
N GLY A 133 -14.01 -15.26 7.85
CA GLY A 133 -14.33 -16.58 7.30
C GLY A 133 -14.17 -17.69 8.33
N LYS A 134 -14.63 -18.89 8.01
CA LYS A 134 -14.57 -20.04 8.90
C LYS A 134 -13.13 -20.49 9.15
N HIS A 135 -12.63 -20.34 10.38
CA HIS A 135 -11.33 -20.81 10.83
C HIS A 135 -11.26 -20.87 12.35
N LEU A 136 -10.27 -21.58 12.88
CA LEU A 136 -9.91 -21.52 14.29
C LEU A 136 -8.75 -20.55 14.46
N HIS A 137 -8.95 -19.53 15.30
CA HIS A 137 -7.84 -18.76 15.84
C HIS A 137 -7.47 -19.32 17.22
N PHE A 138 -6.27 -19.91 17.31
CA PHE A 138 -5.77 -20.60 18.51
C PHE A 138 -4.64 -19.79 19.15
N GLU A 139 -4.86 -19.33 20.38
CA GLU A 139 -3.85 -18.61 21.16
C GLU A 139 -3.33 -19.46 22.33
N VAL A 140 -2.06 -19.26 22.67
CA VAL A 140 -1.50 -19.70 23.95
C VAL A 140 -1.06 -18.47 24.73
N ARG A 141 -1.45 -18.42 26.01
CA ARG A 141 -1.05 -17.35 26.93
C ARG A 141 -0.34 -17.94 28.13
N GLN A 142 0.83 -17.38 28.46
CA GLN A 142 1.57 -17.69 29.67
C GLN A 142 1.65 -16.43 30.53
N ASN A 143 1.08 -16.48 31.74
CA ASN A 143 0.94 -15.31 32.62
C ASN A 143 0.34 -14.11 31.87
N ASP A 144 -0.74 -14.39 31.12
CA ASP A 144 -1.47 -13.45 30.24
C ASP A 144 -0.66 -12.83 29.08
N SER A 145 0.61 -13.22 28.90
CA SER A 145 1.42 -12.84 27.73
C SER A 145 1.22 -13.82 26.58
N TRP A 146 1.05 -13.31 25.36
CA TRP A 146 0.97 -14.13 24.15
C TRP A 146 2.30 -14.83 23.87
N VAL A 147 2.24 -16.13 23.58
CA VAL A 147 3.40 -16.93 23.21
C VAL A 147 3.11 -17.73 21.95
N ASN A 148 4.17 -18.11 21.22
CA ASN A 148 4.02 -18.89 20.00
C ASN A 148 3.41 -20.28 20.30
N ALA A 149 2.17 -20.49 19.85
CA ALA A 149 1.44 -21.73 20.04
C ALA A 149 2.16 -22.96 19.46
N GLU A 150 2.89 -22.82 18.34
CA GLU A 150 3.63 -23.92 17.72
C GLU A 150 4.71 -24.51 18.65
N THR A 151 5.17 -23.78 19.68
CA THR A 151 6.17 -24.29 20.64
C THR A 151 5.59 -25.35 21.59
N TYR A 152 4.26 -25.44 21.70
CA TYR A 152 3.58 -26.43 22.53
C TYR A 152 3.08 -27.63 21.73
N LEU A 153 2.77 -27.44 20.45
CA LEU A 153 2.14 -28.44 19.59
C LEU A 153 3.16 -29.37 18.93
N LYS A 154 2.82 -30.65 18.76
CA LYS A 154 3.67 -31.68 18.15
C LYS A 154 4.13 -31.28 16.76
N ASN A 155 5.39 -31.61 16.44
CA ASN A 155 5.93 -31.44 15.11
C ASN A 155 5.12 -32.24 14.07
N THR A 156 4.71 -31.59 12.99
CA THR A 156 3.98 -32.18 11.85
C THR A 156 4.19 -31.31 10.60
N THR A 157 3.55 -31.70 9.50
CA THR A 157 3.58 -30.97 8.23
C THR A 157 2.17 -30.47 7.90
N ASP A 158 2.06 -29.19 7.52
CA ASP A 158 0.79 -28.62 7.06
C ASP A 158 0.47 -28.99 5.60
N LYS A 159 -0.69 -28.55 5.11
CA LYS A 159 -1.15 -28.75 3.73
C LYS A 159 -0.16 -28.24 2.67
N TRP A 160 0.68 -27.26 3.02
CA TRP A 160 1.66 -26.64 2.13
C TRP A 160 3.02 -27.34 2.16
N GLY A 161 3.18 -28.41 2.95
CA GLY A 161 4.47 -29.09 3.09
C GLY A 161 5.42 -28.41 4.09
N LEU A 162 4.93 -27.45 4.88
CA LEU A 162 5.75 -26.74 5.85
C LEU A 162 5.78 -27.49 7.18
N ASN A 163 6.98 -27.61 7.76
CA ASN A 163 7.11 -28.10 9.13
C ASN A 163 6.52 -27.08 10.11
N ILE A 164 5.67 -27.56 11.01
CA ILE A 164 4.97 -26.79 12.04
C ILE A 164 5.04 -27.55 13.35
N GLY A 165 5.03 -26.82 14.46
CA GLY A 165 5.08 -27.44 15.79
C GLY A 165 6.48 -27.88 16.20
N SER A 166 6.77 -27.75 17.49
CA SER A 166 8.04 -28.16 18.11
C SER A 166 7.89 -28.66 19.55
N GLY A 167 6.66 -28.75 20.04
CA GLY A 167 6.31 -29.23 21.37
C GLY A 167 5.77 -30.65 21.36
N ASN A 168 4.96 -30.98 22.38
CA ASN A 168 4.52 -32.34 22.68
C ASN A 168 3.00 -32.51 22.80
N TRP A 169 2.22 -31.43 22.70
CA TRP A 169 0.77 -31.48 22.76
C TRP A 169 0.16 -31.82 21.40
N ASP A 170 -0.97 -32.52 21.41
CA ASP A 170 -1.72 -32.73 20.17
C ASP A 170 -2.29 -31.41 19.66
N TRP A 171 -2.38 -31.30 18.33
CA TRP A 171 -3.04 -30.15 17.70
C TRP A 171 -4.52 -30.10 18.10
N PRO A 172 -5.09 -28.88 18.30
CA PRO A 172 -6.50 -28.73 18.66
C PRO A 172 -7.46 -29.14 17.54
N LEU A 173 -6.97 -29.22 16.29
CA LEU A 173 -7.67 -29.81 15.15
C LEU A 173 -6.95 -31.07 14.66
N ARG A 174 -7.69 -31.95 13.98
CA ARG A 174 -7.18 -33.21 13.42
C ARG A 174 -7.41 -33.26 11.91
N GLY A 175 -6.68 -34.15 11.22
CA GLY A 175 -6.75 -34.28 9.77
C GLY A 175 -5.72 -33.39 9.07
N THR A 176 -5.99 -32.99 7.83
CA THR A 176 -5.06 -32.14 7.07
C THR A 176 -5.17 -30.72 7.60
N LEU A 177 -4.11 -30.24 8.27
CA LEU A 177 -4.04 -28.88 8.81
C LEU A 177 -3.58 -27.90 7.73
N GLU A 178 -4.29 -26.80 7.55
CA GLU A 178 -3.87 -25.68 6.70
C GLU A 178 -3.71 -24.45 7.61
N ILE A 179 -2.46 -24.02 7.80
CA ILE A 179 -2.14 -22.81 8.54
C ILE A 179 -2.31 -21.62 7.60
N THR A 180 -3.30 -20.78 7.87
CA THR A 180 -3.58 -19.58 7.08
C THR A 180 -2.78 -18.38 7.59
N GLN A 181 -2.47 -18.35 8.88
CA GLN A 181 -1.65 -17.30 9.48
C GLN A 181 -0.91 -17.80 10.74
N ARG A 182 0.42 -17.60 10.80
CA ARG A 182 1.25 -17.98 11.95
C ARG A 182 1.28 -16.88 13.03
N TYR A 183 1.81 -17.23 14.20
CA TYR A 183 2.09 -16.29 15.29
C TYR A 183 3.17 -15.27 14.90
N GLY A 184 3.09 -14.06 15.43
CA GLY A 184 4.12 -13.03 15.27
C GLY A 184 3.89 -12.08 14.08
N ASN A 185 4.96 -11.51 13.55
CA ASN A 185 4.90 -10.58 12.43
C ASN A 185 4.65 -11.34 11.11
N THR A 186 3.43 -11.26 10.61
CA THR A 186 2.98 -11.77 9.31
C THR A 186 2.62 -10.62 8.36
N PRO A 187 2.51 -10.87 7.03
CA PRO A 187 2.07 -9.86 6.07
C PRO A 187 0.72 -9.18 6.39
N TYR A 188 -0.11 -9.82 7.21
CA TYR A 188 -1.44 -9.31 7.60
C TYR A 188 -1.47 -8.82 9.04
N SER A 189 -0.46 -9.13 9.86
CA SER A 189 -0.44 -8.84 11.29
C SER A 189 -0.39 -7.35 11.66
N TYR A 190 0.02 -6.48 10.72
CA TYR A 190 0.05 -5.02 10.92
C TYR A 190 -1.32 -4.43 11.32
N ARG A 191 -2.43 -5.14 11.06
CA ARG A 191 -3.78 -4.77 11.48
C ARG A 191 -4.01 -4.87 12.99
N TYR A 192 -3.29 -5.76 13.69
CA TYR A 192 -3.43 -5.99 15.12
C TYR A 192 -2.62 -4.96 15.93
N ARG A 193 -2.93 -3.67 15.82
CA ARG A 193 -2.19 -2.63 16.56
C ARG A 193 -2.21 -2.82 18.08
N TYR A 194 -3.25 -3.48 18.61
CA TYR A 194 -3.41 -3.72 20.03
C TYR A 194 -2.33 -4.65 20.61
N SER A 195 -1.76 -5.54 19.80
CA SER A 195 -0.69 -6.46 20.19
C SER A 195 0.69 -5.94 19.78
N GLY A 196 0.78 -4.69 19.29
CA GLY A 196 2.00 -4.15 18.68
C GLY A 196 2.22 -4.60 17.24
N GLY A 197 1.17 -5.05 16.54
CA GLY A 197 1.24 -5.46 15.14
C GLY A 197 1.62 -6.92 14.94
N ILE A 198 1.53 -7.76 15.98
CA ILE A 198 1.77 -9.20 15.87
C ILE A 198 0.46 -9.96 15.84
N HIS A 199 0.45 -11.11 15.16
CA HIS A 199 -0.61 -12.08 15.33
C HIS A 199 -0.41 -12.83 16.66
N THR A 200 -1.42 -12.79 17.53
CA THR A 200 -1.36 -13.30 18.91
C THR A 200 -1.54 -14.81 19.03
N GLY A 201 -1.97 -15.45 17.94
CA GLY A 201 -2.20 -16.89 17.86
C GLY A 201 -1.79 -17.45 16.50
N ILE A 202 -2.40 -18.59 16.16
CA ILE A 202 -2.30 -19.22 14.86
C ILE A 202 -3.70 -19.43 14.29
N ASP A 203 -3.88 -19.05 13.03
CA ASP A 203 -5.12 -19.27 12.29
C ASP A 203 -4.98 -20.54 11.48
N MET A 204 -5.93 -21.44 11.63
CA MET A 204 -5.92 -22.73 10.98
C MET A 204 -7.31 -23.17 10.53
N VAL A 205 -7.33 -23.93 9.45
CA VAL A 205 -8.49 -24.71 9.01
C VAL A 205 -8.08 -26.18 8.88
N SER A 206 -9.06 -27.08 8.96
CA SER A 206 -8.80 -28.50 8.75
C SER A 206 -9.97 -29.20 8.10
N THR A 207 -9.74 -30.46 7.69
CA THR A 207 -10.77 -31.36 7.19
C THR A 207 -11.72 -31.87 8.28
N ASP A 208 -11.31 -31.78 9.56
CA ASP A 208 -12.16 -32.02 10.73
C ASP A 208 -12.40 -30.69 11.46
N ASP A 209 -13.67 -30.35 11.67
CA ASP A 209 -14.08 -29.12 12.36
C ASP A 209 -14.13 -29.29 13.88
N VAL A 210 -13.92 -30.48 14.43
CA VAL A 210 -13.99 -30.71 15.88
C VAL A 210 -12.75 -30.15 16.57
N ILE A 211 -12.97 -29.11 17.39
CA ILE A 211 -11.95 -28.54 18.26
C ILE A 211 -11.78 -29.44 19.47
N ARG A 212 -10.53 -29.78 19.78
CA ARG A 212 -10.15 -30.65 20.91
C ARG A 212 -9.18 -29.96 21.84
N ALA A 213 -9.23 -30.34 23.11
CA ALA A 213 -8.29 -29.87 24.11
C ALA A 213 -6.88 -30.45 23.83
N PRO A 214 -5.83 -29.63 23.66
CA PRO A 214 -4.45 -30.09 23.44
C PRO A 214 -3.84 -30.66 24.74
N ALA A 215 -4.35 -30.22 25.90
CA ALA A 215 -3.95 -30.67 27.22
C ALA A 215 -5.13 -30.60 28.20
N ALA A 216 -5.02 -31.31 29.32
CA ALA A 216 -6.04 -31.30 30.37
C ALA A 216 -6.12 -29.93 31.06
N GLY A 217 -7.29 -29.57 31.57
CA GLY A 217 -7.50 -28.31 32.28
C GLY A 217 -8.97 -28.04 32.56
N MET A 218 -9.29 -26.78 32.91
CA MET A 218 -10.66 -26.33 33.14
C MET A 218 -11.18 -25.54 31.95
N LEU A 219 -12.27 -26.00 31.33
CA LEU A 219 -12.90 -25.35 30.19
C LEU A 219 -13.84 -24.23 30.63
N TYR A 220 -13.76 -23.13 29.90
CA TYR A 220 -14.61 -21.96 30.02
C TYR A 220 -15.18 -21.58 28.65
N SER A 221 -16.37 -20.98 28.66
CA SER A 221 -17.04 -20.49 27.45
C SER A 221 -17.61 -19.10 27.65
N SER A 222 -17.55 -18.27 26.62
CA SER A 222 -18.10 -16.92 26.61
C SER A 222 -18.62 -16.58 25.21
N SER A 223 -19.66 -15.75 25.16
CA SER A 223 -20.20 -15.17 23.94
C SER A 223 -20.22 -13.66 24.11
N GLU A 224 -19.39 -12.96 23.35
CA GLU A 224 -19.09 -11.55 23.56
C GLU A 224 -19.46 -10.74 22.33
N LYS A 225 -19.88 -9.48 22.55
CA LYS A 225 -20.12 -8.56 21.45
C LYS A 225 -18.80 -8.21 20.78
N CYS A 226 -18.80 -8.25 19.45
CA CYS A 226 -17.67 -7.89 18.63
C CYS A 226 -18.17 -7.00 17.49
N GLY A 227 -18.15 -5.69 17.70
CA GLY A 227 -18.82 -4.74 16.81
C GLY A 227 -20.33 -5.03 16.71
N SER A 228 -20.83 -5.23 15.48
CA SER A 228 -22.23 -5.58 15.25
C SER A 228 -22.51 -7.09 15.38
N SER A 229 -21.48 -7.92 15.51
CA SER A 229 -21.60 -9.38 15.62
C SER A 229 -21.39 -9.87 17.06
N THR A 230 -21.50 -11.19 17.22
CA THR A 230 -21.17 -11.89 18.47
C THR A 230 -20.08 -12.91 18.15
N ILE A 231 -19.00 -12.91 18.94
CA ILE A 231 -17.93 -13.89 18.87
C ILE A 231 -18.07 -14.88 20.03
N ASN A 232 -17.97 -16.17 19.72
CA ASN A 232 -17.91 -17.22 20.73
C ASN A 232 -16.45 -17.59 20.96
N ILE A 233 -16.05 -17.54 22.23
CA ILE A 233 -14.71 -17.83 22.67
C ILE A 233 -14.79 -18.95 23.69
N LYS A 234 -13.92 -19.94 23.53
CA LYS A 234 -13.65 -20.93 24.58
C LYS A 234 -12.22 -20.75 25.03
N PHE A 235 -11.94 -21.09 26.27
CA PHE A 235 -10.56 -21.19 26.73
C PHE A 235 -10.41 -22.28 27.79
N ILE A 236 -9.22 -22.85 27.86
CA ILE A 236 -8.85 -23.82 28.89
C ILE A 236 -7.79 -23.20 29.77
N ASP A 237 -8.05 -23.18 31.08
CA ASP A 237 -7.03 -22.89 32.09
C ASP A 237 -6.34 -24.21 32.48
N HIS A 238 -5.04 -24.31 32.15
CA HIS A 238 -4.21 -25.47 32.44
C HIS A 238 -3.51 -25.36 33.82
N GLY A 239 -3.72 -24.25 34.54
CA GLY A 239 -2.98 -23.92 35.75
C GLY A 239 -1.65 -23.22 35.47
N SER A 240 -0.97 -22.76 36.53
CA SER A 240 0.35 -22.09 36.45
C SER A 240 0.39 -20.89 35.49
N GLY A 241 -0.74 -20.20 35.31
CA GLY A 241 -0.87 -19.07 34.39
C GLY A 241 -0.88 -19.44 32.91
N LEU A 242 -0.95 -20.73 32.56
CA LEU A 242 -1.00 -21.22 31.19
C LEU A 242 -2.44 -21.42 30.73
N LYS A 243 -2.83 -20.72 29.66
CA LYS A 243 -4.16 -20.80 29.06
C LYS A 243 -4.08 -21.04 27.56
N THR A 244 -5.04 -21.79 27.03
CA THR A 244 -5.27 -21.90 25.58
C THR A 244 -6.61 -21.26 25.24
N LEU A 245 -6.67 -20.42 24.20
CA LEU A 245 -7.91 -19.78 23.75
C LEU A 245 -8.27 -20.25 22.35
N TYR A 246 -9.57 -20.38 22.11
CA TYR A 246 -10.18 -20.86 20.88
C TYR A 246 -11.23 -19.83 20.46
N LEU A 247 -10.92 -19.07 19.42
CA LEU A 247 -11.77 -18.00 18.91
C LEU A 247 -12.55 -18.48 17.68
N HIS A 248 -13.59 -17.73 17.33
CA HIS A 248 -14.51 -18.00 16.21
C HIS A 248 -15.28 -19.33 16.31
N VAL A 249 -15.45 -19.86 17.52
CA VAL A 249 -16.16 -21.13 17.77
C VAL A 249 -17.62 -21.02 17.29
N GLN A 250 -18.21 -22.11 16.80
CA GLN A 250 -19.62 -22.17 16.40
C GLN A 250 -20.59 -22.08 17.57
#